data_AF-A0A7C1UE09-F1
#
_entry.id   AF-A0A7C1UE09-F1
#
_cell.length_a   1.000
_cell.length_b   1.000
_cell.length_c   1.000
_cell.angle_alpha   90.00
_cell.angle_beta   90.00
_cell.angle_gamma   90.00
#
_symmetry.space_group_name_H-M   'P 1'
#
loop_
_entity.id
_entity.type
_entity.pdbx_description
1 polymer ?
#
loop_
_entity_poly.entity_id
_entity_poly.type
_entity_poly.pdbx_seq_one_letter_code
_entity_poly.pdbx_strand_id
1 'polypeptide(L)'
;MGDSGMDRNAFRVCLLAVVFIVGLAVCSAPARMVDVGDSVRGLVEADWIRADVEFGVDKAVVSADRVTTAQDAAGGCDGVRNGGFGFHVASGETDPWWQVDLGRAVRLDRIVIHNRTDGGTATRTRNIQVLLSKPGRDSEFRLLYQHDGKVFYGGNK
;
A
#
# COMPACT_ATOMS: atom_id res chain seq x y z
N MET A 1 -69.45 50.32 26.51
CA MET A 1 -70.07 49.00 26.61
C MET A 1 -71.10 48.93 25.49
N GLY A 2 -70.85 48.14 24.42
CA GLY A 2 -71.74 47.85 23.27
C GLY A 2 -72.09 49.05 22.40
N ASP A 3 -71.41 49.31 21.28
CA ASP A 3 -71.61 48.67 19.95
C ASP A 3 -73.06 48.63 19.49
N SER A 4 -73.30 49.13 18.26
CA SER A 4 -74.04 48.44 17.20
C SER A 4 -74.50 49.45 16.16
N GLY A 5 -73.70 49.56 15.09
CA GLY A 5 -74.11 50.19 13.85
C GLY A 5 -75.14 49.35 13.09
N MET A 6 -76.12 50.04 12.54
CA MET A 6 -76.89 49.66 11.36
C MET A 6 -77.08 51.01 10.64
N ASP A 7 -76.68 51.20 9.38
CA ASP A 7 -77.60 50.98 8.26
C ASP A 7 -76.86 50.86 6.92
N ARG A 8 -77.05 49.70 6.29
CA ARG A 8 -77.57 49.52 4.92
C ARG A 8 -77.12 50.54 3.87
N ASN A 9 -76.26 50.09 2.96
CA ASN A 9 -76.59 50.18 1.53
C ASN A 9 -75.95 49.03 0.76
N ALA A 10 -76.85 48.19 0.25
CA ALA A 10 -76.58 47.08 -0.62
C ALA A 10 -76.05 47.57 -1.98
N PHE A 11 -75.09 46.86 -2.56
CA PHE A 11 -75.13 46.49 -3.97
C PHE A 11 -74.26 45.24 -4.18
N ARG A 12 -74.94 44.14 -4.52
CA ARG A 12 -74.34 42.89 -4.99
C ARG A 12 -73.97 43.08 -6.46
N VAL A 13 -72.71 42.92 -6.83
CA VAL A 13 -72.31 42.51 -8.18
C VAL A 13 -71.16 41.51 -8.06
N CYS A 14 -71.31 40.41 -8.78
CA CYS A 14 -70.54 39.19 -8.72
C CYS A 14 -69.46 39.18 -9.81
N LEU A 15 -68.31 38.56 -9.49
CA LEU A 15 -67.40 37.85 -10.38
C LEU A 15 -66.68 38.66 -11.49
N LEU A 16 -65.35 38.79 -11.39
CA LEU A 16 -64.39 38.06 -12.23
C LEU A 16 -62.95 38.52 -11.94
N ALA A 17 -62.11 37.53 -11.68
CA ALA A 17 -60.69 37.67 -11.46
C ALA A 17 -59.96 38.10 -12.74
N VAL A 18 -59.03 39.06 -12.62
CA VAL A 18 -57.82 39.09 -13.46
C VAL A 18 -56.67 39.54 -12.58
N VAL A 19 -55.82 38.56 -12.29
CA VAL A 19 -54.57 38.67 -11.54
C VAL A 19 -53.53 39.38 -12.42
N PHE A 20 -53.11 40.59 -12.05
CA PHE A 20 -51.90 41.20 -12.58
C PHE A 20 -50.71 40.72 -11.73
N ILE A 21 -50.19 39.53 -12.04
CA ILE A 21 -48.84 39.17 -11.60
C ILE A 21 -47.88 39.81 -12.60
N VAL A 22 -47.16 40.82 -12.11
CA VAL A 22 -45.98 41.38 -12.77
C VAL A 22 -45.06 40.22 -13.13
N GLY A 23 -44.85 40.02 -14.43
CA GLY A 23 -43.94 39.03 -14.97
C GLY A 23 -42.50 39.38 -14.60
N LEU A 24 -42.07 38.95 -13.41
CA LEU A 24 -40.71 38.48 -13.24
C LEU A 24 -40.67 37.12 -13.92
N ALA A 25 -40.19 37.09 -15.16
CA ALA A 25 -39.60 35.89 -15.71
C ALA A 25 -38.39 35.54 -14.83
N VAL A 26 -38.65 34.84 -13.73
CA VAL A 26 -37.62 34.07 -13.06
C VAL A 26 -37.29 32.97 -14.06
N CYS A 27 -36.28 33.22 -14.88
CA CYS A 27 -35.52 32.16 -15.53
C CYS A 27 -34.94 31.31 -14.40
N SER A 28 -35.73 30.37 -13.89
CA SER A 28 -35.23 29.28 -13.07
C SER A 28 -34.44 28.39 -14.02
N ALA A 29 -33.20 28.79 -14.32
CA ALA A 29 -32.21 27.82 -14.74
C ALA A 29 -32.19 26.74 -13.65
N PRO A 30 -32.35 25.45 -13.97
CA PRO A 30 -32.21 24.43 -12.96
C PRO A 30 -30.82 24.63 -12.35
N ALA A 31 -30.75 24.80 -11.03
CA ALA A 31 -29.50 24.73 -10.31
C ALA A 31 -28.84 23.43 -10.78
N ARG A 32 -27.75 23.55 -11.54
CA ARG A 32 -26.98 22.39 -11.95
C ARG A 32 -26.51 21.75 -10.66
N MET A 33 -27.17 20.66 -10.28
CA MET A 33 -26.66 19.74 -9.29
C MET A 33 -25.35 19.25 -9.89
N VAL A 34 -24.24 19.87 -9.47
CA VAL A 34 -22.91 19.40 -9.82
C VAL A 34 -22.83 18.05 -9.14
N ASP A 35 -22.87 16.98 -9.93
CA ASP A 35 -22.66 15.65 -9.40
C ASP A 35 -21.29 15.67 -8.70
N VAL A 36 -21.33 15.58 -7.37
CA VAL A 36 -20.12 15.60 -6.56
C VAL A 36 -19.23 14.43 -6.98
N GLY A 37 -19.82 13.33 -7.49
CA GLY A 37 -19.10 12.21 -8.09
C GLY A 37 -18.24 12.60 -9.30
N ASP A 38 -18.82 13.23 -10.31
CA ASP A 38 -18.10 13.66 -11.52
C ASP A 38 -17.05 14.76 -11.23
N SER A 39 -17.36 15.69 -10.33
CA SER A 39 -16.42 16.74 -9.95
C SER A 39 -15.26 16.23 -9.08
N VAL A 40 -15.51 15.28 -8.18
CA VAL A 40 -14.45 14.61 -7.40
C VAL A 40 -13.60 13.73 -8.30
N ARG A 41 -14.19 13.01 -9.26
CA ARG A 41 -13.43 12.21 -10.24
C ARG A 41 -12.47 13.09 -11.04
N GLY A 42 -12.94 14.21 -11.58
CA GLY A 42 -12.10 15.13 -12.34
C GLY A 42 -10.98 15.75 -11.50
N LEU A 43 -11.25 16.06 -10.23
CA LEU A 43 -10.24 16.55 -9.29
C LEU A 43 -9.23 15.46 -8.91
N VAL A 44 -9.68 14.22 -8.70
CA VAL A 44 -8.82 13.07 -8.45
C VAL A 44 -7.92 12.81 -9.65
N GLU A 45 -8.46 12.74 -10.87
CA GLU A 45 -7.68 12.54 -12.09
C GLU A 45 -6.67 13.68 -12.32
N ALA A 46 -7.05 14.93 -12.05
CA ALA A 46 -6.14 16.07 -12.11
C ALA A 46 -5.03 16.02 -11.05
N ASP A 47 -5.32 15.49 -9.86
CA ASP A 47 -4.34 15.31 -8.79
C ASP A 47 -3.37 14.16 -9.11
N TRP A 48 -3.85 13.09 -9.75
CA TRP A 48 -3.01 11.99 -10.25
C TRP A 48 -2.07 12.47 -11.37
N ILE A 49 -2.57 13.30 -12.30
CA ILE A 49 -1.74 13.91 -13.35
C ILE A 49 -0.72 14.88 -12.75
N ARG A 50 -1.12 15.67 -11.74
CA ARG A 50 -0.19 16.56 -11.04
C ARG A 50 0.89 15.78 -10.31
N ALA A 51 0.54 14.68 -9.64
CA ALA A 51 1.52 13.77 -9.03
C ALA A 51 2.48 13.21 -10.08
N ASP A 52 2.01 12.76 -11.25
CA ASP A 52 2.87 12.28 -12.34
C ASP A 52 3.81 13.38 -12.89
N VAL A 53 3.38 14.65 -12.87
CA VAL A 53 4.20 15.80 -13.31
C VAL A 53 5.16 16.28 -12.21
N GLU A 54 4.72 16.27 -10.94
CA GLU A 54 5.48 16.76 -9.78
C GLU A 54 6.49 15.72 -9.27
N PHE A 55 6.14 14.43 -9.36
CA PHE A 55 7.07 13.29 -9.31
C PHE A 55 7.63 12.92 -10.68
N GLY A 56 7.36 13.75 -11.69
CA GLY A 56 8.02 13.79 -12.99
C GLY A 56 9.45 14.27 -12.83
N VAL A 57 10.21 13.51 -12.04
CA VAL A 57 11.66 13.55 -12.01
C VAL A 57 12.11 13.34 -13.44
N ASP A 58 12.82 14.31 -14.01
CA ASP A 58 13.72 14.08 -15.12
C ASP A 58 14.44 12.78 -14.82
N LYS A 59 14.06 11.69 -15.50
CA LYS A 59 14.81 10.44 -15.49
C LYS A 59 16.12 10.71 -16.22
N ALA A 60 17.00 11.50 -15.61
CA ALA A 60 18.40 11.18 -15.63
C ALA A 60 18.44 9.70 -15.26
N VAL A 61 18.70 8.89 -16.29
CA VAL A 61 18.84 7.45 -16.21
C VAL A 61 20.06 7.18 -15.34
N VAL A 62 19.92 7.33 -14.02
CA VAL A 62 20.37 6.25 -13.17
C VAL A 62 19.43 5.12 -13.55
N SER A 63 19.87 4.30 -14.51
CA SER A 63 19.39 2.93 -14.58
C SER A 63 19.57 2.47 -13.14
N ALA A 64 18.46 2.39 -12.38
CA ALA A 64 18.43 1.64 -11.15
C ALA A 64 18.78 0.25 -11.62
N ASP A 65 20.07 -0.05 -11.61
CA ASP A 65 20.58 -1.35 -11.97
C ASP A 65 19.71 -2.31 -11.18
N ARG A 66 18.93 -3.14 -11.88
CA ARG A 66 17.96 -4.01 -11.22
C ARG A 66 18.78 -4.79 -10.21
N VAL A 67 18.47 -4.64 -8.91
CA VAL A 67 19.21 -5.33 -7.85
C VAL A 67 19.22 -6.80 -8.23
N THR A 68 20.41 -7.31 -8.50
CA THR A 68 20.59 -8.70 -8.89
C THR A 68 20.26 -9.59 -7.69
N THR A 69 19.89 -10.83 -7.95
CA THR A 69 19.65 -11.81 -6.88
C THR A 69 20.86 -11.96 -5.96
N ALA A 70 22.08 -11.89 -6.52
CA ALA A 70 23.32 -11.93 -5.75
C ALA A 70 23.50 -10.70 -4.84
N GLN A 71 23.10 -9.50 -5.30
CA GLN A 71 23.18 -8.27 -4.51
C GLN A 71 22.16 -8.28 -3.35
N ASP A 72 20.93 -8.73 -3.58
CA ASP A 72 19.93 -8.87 -2.51
C ASP A 72 20.35 -9.98 -1.52
N ALA A 73 20.80 -11.13 -2.02
CA ALA A 73 21.31 -12.23 -1.20
C ALA A 73 22.48 -11.84 -0.27
N ALA A 74 23.28 -10.83 -0.64
CA ALA A 74 24.41 -10.37 0.16
C ALA A 74 23.96 -9.80 1.53
N GLY A 75 22.74 -9.28 1.65
CA GLY A 75 22.21 -8.78 2.93
C GLY A 75 21.96 -9.88 3.97
N GLY A 76 22.02 -11.16 3.60
CA GLY A 76 22.10 -12.27 4.56
C GLY A 76 23.43 -12.37 5.31
N CYS A 77 24.47 -11.65 4.87
CA CYS A 77 25.85 -11.69 5.40
C CYS A 77 26.51 -10.33 5.59
N ASP A 78 25.75 -9.23 5.61
CA ASP A 78 26.27 -7.85 5.71
C ASP A 78 26.68 -7.43 7.13
N GLY A 79 26.35 -8.24 8.15
CA GLY A 79 26.62 -7.97 9.56
C GLY A 79 25.49 -7.25 10.30
N VAL A 80 24.41 -6.85 9.63
CA VAL A 80 23.25 -6.19 10.22
C VAL A 80 22.31 -7.24 10.82
N ARG A 81 22.06 -7.15 12.13
CA ARG A 81 21.27 -8.15 12.90
C ARG A 81 20.19 -7.47 13.73
N ASN A 82 19.40 -6.60 13.09
CA ASN A 82 18.38 -5.77 13.73
C ASN A 82 17.01 -6.45 13.86
N GLY A 83 16.89 -7.74 13.51
CA GLY A 83 15.62 -8.46 13.49
C GLY A 83 14.72 -8.15 12.29
N GLY A 84 15.13 -7.27 11.37
CA GLY A 84 14.49 -7.05 10.08
C GLY A 84 14.89 -8.10 9.03
N PHE A 85 14.47 -7.87 7.78
CA PHE A 85 14.92 -8.70 6.66
C PHE A 85 16.32 -8.30 6.19
N GLY A 86 17.11 -9.29 5.78
CA GLY A 86 18.40 -9.08 5.11
C GLY A 86 18.34 -9.32 3.60
N PHE A 87 17.49 -10.23 3.13
CA PHE A 87 17.35 -10.60 1.71
C PHE A 87 15.97 -11.22 1.46
N HIS A 88 15.66 -11.49 0.19
CA HIS A 88 14.44 -12.15 -0.27
C HIS A 88 14.75 -13.39 -1.11
N VAL A 89 13.77 -14.30 -1.13
CA VAL A 89 13.70 -15.45 -2.04
C VAL A 89 12.50 -15.27 -2.96
N ALA A 90 12.41 -16.04 -4.05
CA ALA A 90 11.33 -15.88 -4.99
C ALA A 90 9.97 -16.21 -4.33
N SER A 91 8.93 -15.45 -4.67
CA SER A 91 7.60 -15.69 -4.13
C SER A 91 7.04 -17.02 -4.63
N GLY A 92 6.61 -17.89 -3.70
CA GLY A 92 6.05 -19.20 -4.03
C GLY A 92 7.07 -20.27 -4.38
N GLU A 93 8.37 -20.01 -4.16
CA GLU A 93 9.41 -21.03 -4.30
C GLU A 93 9.25 -22.11 -3.21
N THR A 94 9.30 -23.37 -3.62
CA THR A 94 9.31 -24.54 -2.72
C THR A 94 10.72 -24.76 -2.23
N ASP A 95 10.88 -24.91 -0.91
CA ASP A 95 12.18 -25.13 -0.24
C ASP A 95 13.26 -24.14 -0.71
N PRO A 96 13.01 -22.82 -0.56
CA PRO A 96 13.92 -21.80 -1.06
C PRO A 96 15.27 -21.88 -0.34
N TRP A 97 16.33 -21.61 -1.09
CA TRP A 97 17.69 -21.73 -0.61
C TRP A 97 18.48 -20.43 -0.82
N TRP A 98 19.53 -20.30 -0.02
CA TRP A 98 20.52 -19.26 -0.14
C TRP A 98 21.87 -19.85 0.21
N GLN A 99 22.93 -19.37 -0.42
CA GLN A 99 24.26 -19.95 -0.32
C GLN A 99 25.33 -18.87 -0.09
N VAL A 100 26.33 -19.23 0.71
CA VAL A 100 27.59 -18.51 0.81
C VAL A 100 28.70 -19.33 0.15
N ASP A 101 29.43 -18.71 -0.76
CA ASP A 101 30.75 -19.21 -1.18
C ASP A 101 31.83 -18.54 -0.33
N LEU A 102 32.64 -19.36 0.36
CA LEU A 102 33.74 -18.91 1.21
C LEU A 102 35.03 -18.66 0.41
N GLY A 103 35.03 -18.96 -0.89
CA GLY A 103 36.13 -18.75 -1.84
C GLY A 103 37.29 -19.74 -1.72
N ARG A 104 37.38 -20.48 -0.60
CA ARG A 104 38.38 -21.54 -0.37
C ARG A 104 37.90 -22.54 0.67
N ALA A 105 38.57 -23.70 0.74
CA ALA A 105 38.38 -24.64 1.83
C ALA A 105 38.76 -23.99 3.18
N VAL A 106 37.79 -23.85 4.07
CA VAL A 106 38.00 -23.37 5.44
C VAL A 106 37.39 -24.32 6.45
N ARG A 107 38.00 -24.40 7.64
CA ARG A 107 37.40 -25.10 8.78
C ARG A 107 36.30 -24.21 9.37
N LEU A 108 35.11 -24.75 9.52
CA LEU A 108 33.99 -24.08 10.17
C LEU A 108 33.79 -24.66 11.57
N ASP A 109 33.90 -23.82 12.59
CA ASP A 109 33.68 -24.22 13.99
C ASP A 109 32.24 -23.94 14.46
N ARG A 110 31.61 -22.88 13.95
CA ARG A 110 30.27 -22.45 14.37
C ARG A 110 29.52 -21.72 13.27
N ILE A 111 28.24 -22.05 13.12
CA ILE A 111 27.27 -21.34 12.28
C ILE A 111 26.23 -20.72 13.21
N VAL A 112 25.96 -19.42 13.06
CA VAL A 112 24.96 -18.70 13.85
C VAL A 112 23.97 -18.05 12.89
N ILE A 113 22.70 -18.38 13.02
CA ILE A 113 21.62 -17.88 12.16
C ILE A 113 20.77 -16.91 12.99
N HIS A 114 20.60 -15.70 12.50
CA HIS A 114 19.73 -14.69 13.10
C HIS A 114 18.42 -14.65 12.32
N ASN A 115 17.32 -15.09 12.94
CA ASN A 115 16.01 -15.06 12.30
C ASN A 115 15.43 -13.63 12.31
N ARG A 116 14.62 -13.33 11.29
CA ARG A 116 13.78 -12.14 11.22
C ARG A 116 12.68 -12.20 12.29
N THR A 117 12.45 -11.11 13.00
CA THR A 117 11.58 -11.07 14.21
C THR A 117 10.50 -10.00 14.18
N ASP A 118 10.53 -9.06 13.23
CA ASP A 118 9.49 -8.03 13.09
C ASP A 118 8.16 -8.60 12.60
N GLY A 119 7.04 -7.93 12.92
CA GLY A 119 5.72 -8.23 12.35
C GLY A 119 5.22 -9.67 12.51
N GLY A 120 5.73 -10.44 13.48
CA GLY A 120 5.36 -11.85 13.67
C GLY A 120 5.89 -12.80 12.59
N THR A 121 6.90 -12.41 11.81
CA THR A 121 7.42 -13.21 10.71
C THR A 121 8.32 -14.37 11.13
N ALA A 122 8.71 -14.45 12.41
CA ALA A 122 9.69 -15.45 12.89
C ALA A 122 9.28 -16.90 12.61
N THR A 123 7.98 -17.19 12.50
CA THR A 123 7.46 -18.53 12.17
C THR A 123 7.82 -19.00 10.77
N ARG A 124 8.14 -18.09 9.84
CA ARG A 124 8.41 -18.41 8.42
C ARG A 124 9.69 -19.22 8.23
N THR A 125 10.70 -19.01 9.08
CA THR A 125 12.03 -19.64 8.97
C THR A 125 12.24 -20.77 9.97
N ARG A 126 11.18 -21.21 10.66
CA ARG A 126 11.30 -22.25 11.72
C ARG A 126 11.75 -23.62 11.18
N ASN A 127 11.59 -23.88 9.89
CA ASN A 127 12.02 -25.12 9.26
C ASN A 127 13.23 -24.82 8.37
N ILE A 128 14.43 -24.80 8.96
CA ILE A 128 15.67 -24.55 8.21
C ILE A 128 16.57 -25.78 8.21
N GLN A 129 17.24 -25.98 7.08
CA GLN A 129 18.32 -26.93 6.91
C GLN A 129 19.63 -26.18 6.66
N VAL A 130 20.74 -26.72 7.16
CA VAL A 130 22.08 -26.27 6.80
C VAL A 130 22.78 -27.42 6.12
N LEU A 131 23.22 -27.18 4.89
CA LEU A 131 24.00 -28.12 4.10
C LEU A 131 25.40 -27.56 3.90
N LEU A 132 26.39 -28.45 3.83
CA LEU A 132 27.77 -28.08 3.52
C LEU A 132 28.26 -28.84 2.30
N SER A 133 29.02 -28.14 1.47
CA SER A 133 29.77 -28.74 0.38
C SER A 133 31.27 -28.53 0.57
N LYS A 134 32.06 -29.49 0.09
CA LYS A 134 33.52 -29.38 0.04
C LYS A 134 33.93 -29.00 -1.38
N PRO A 135 34.97 -28.17 -1.57
CA PRO A 135 35.45 -27.85 -2.90
C PRO A 135 35.94 -29.11 -3.60
N GLY A 136 35.50 -29.32 -4.84
CA GLY A 136 35.87 -30.48 -5.65
C GLY A 136 35.06 -30.56 -6.95
N ARG A 137 35.50 -31.41 -7.88
CA ARG A 137 34.84 -31.60 -9.18
C ARG A 137 33.39 -32.10 -9.05
N ASP A 138 33.13 -32.87 -7.99
CA ASP A 138 31.82 -33.43 -7.63
C ASP A 138 31.36 -32.87 -6.28
N SER A 139 31.23 -31.54 -6.21
CA SER A 139 30.80 -30.83 -5.00
C SER A 139 29.34 -31.16 -4.67
N GLU A 140 29.11 -32.13 -3.79
CA GLU A 140 27.78 -32.46 -3.26
C GLU A 140 27.48 -31.67 -1.98
N PHE A 141 26.22 -31.28 -1.80
CA PHE A 141 25.75 -30.71 -0.54
C PHE A 141 25.30 -31.83 0.40
N ARG A 142 25.87 -31.86 1.61
CA ARG A 142 25.50 -32.82 2.66
C ARG A 142 24.78 -32.10 3.78
N LEU A 143 23.65 -32.64 4.23
CA LEU A 143 22.92 -32.12 5.37
C LEU A 143 23.78 -32.19 6.64
N LEU A 144 24.02 -31.02 7.23
CA LEU A 144 24.73 -30.88 8.51
C LEU A 144 23.74 -30.70 9.66
N TYR A 145 22.69 -29.91 9.44
CA TYR A 145 21.74 -29.55 10.49
C TYR A 145 20.31 -29.46 9.94
N GLN A 146 19.36 -29.94 10.73
CA GLN A 146 17.92 -29.81 10.51
C GLN A 146 17.30 -29.22 11.79
N HIS A 147 16.61 -28.10 11.66
CA HIS A 147 15.88 -27.54 12.80
C HIS A 147 14.66 -28.38 13.16
N ASP A 148 14.24 -28.33 14.42
CA ASP A 148 13.13 -29.10 14.98
C ASP A 148 11.75 -28.46 14.73
N GLY A 149 11.69 -27.38 13.96
CA GLY A 149 10.48 -26.64 13.65
C GLY A 149 10.03 -25.67 14.74
N LYS A 150 10.74 -25.54 15.87
CA LYS A 150 10.46 -24.50 16.85
C LYS A 150 10.84 -23.12 16.31
N VAL A 151 10.12 -22.10 16.78
CA VAL A 151 10.47 -20.72 16.43
C VAL A 151 11.73 -20.33 17.19
N PHE A 152 12.74 -19.86 16.46
CA PHE A 152 13.95 -19.23 17.01
C PHE A 152 14.02 -17.77 16.54
N TYR A 153 14.81 -16.95 17.23
CA TYR A 153 14.90 -15.50 17.03
C TYR A 153 16.35 -15.07 16.75
N GLY A 154 16.55 -13.91 16.13
CA GLY A 154 17.85 -13.26 16.03
C GLY A 154 18.20 -12.47 17.30
N GLY A 155 19.48 -12.47 17.69
CA GLY A 155 19.98 -11.76 18.87
C GLY A 155 19.74 -10.24 18.84
N ASN A 156 19.51 -9.69 20.04
CA ASN A 156 19.12 -8.33 20.43
C ASN A 156 17.63 -7.99 20.23
N LYS A 157 16.86 -8.24 21.29
CA LYS A 157 15.64 -7.48 21.60
C LYS A 157 16.03 -6.21 22.34
#